data_AF-A0A2V9G620-F1
#
_entry.id   AF-A0A2V9G620-F1
#
_cell.length_a   1.000
_cell.length_b   1.000
_cell.length_c   1.000
_cell.angle_alpha   90.00
_cell.angle_beta   90.00
_cell.angle_gamma   90.00
#
_symmetry.space_group_name_H-M   'P 1'
#
loop_
_entity.id
_entity.type
_entity.pdbx_description
1 polymer ?
#
loop_
_entity_poly.entity_id
_entity_poly.type
_entity_poly.pdbx_seq_one_letter_code
_entity_poly.pdbx_strand_id
1 'polypeptide(L)'
;MFHKLSSSAIFRFGFLVAFFLGSFALVLSARAQIGNATLGGTVMDPSGAAVADAELTLVSQATSFEAKATSNERGEYTFRNVTPGTYDLKVVKAGFQNYVQKGIVLTIKRSGRADATLKVGTTSETVTVEGENTLINYDNGTVQGGIDPETVKDLPLIVSGKP
;
A
#
# COMPACT_ATOMS: atom_id res chain seq x y z
N MET A 1 -13.67 2.93 -72.22
CA MET A 1 -13.80 4.33 -71.78
C MET A 1 -13.24 4.43 -70.37
N PHE A 2 -11.93 4.64 -70.22
CA PHE A 2 -11.26 4.66 -68.92
C PHE A 2 -11.23 6.09 -68.39
N HIS A 3 -12.04 6.36 -67.36
CA HIS A 3 -12.07 7.64 -66.65
C HIS A 3 -10.70 7.89 -66.01
N LYS A 4 -10.00 8.94 -66.46
CA LYS A 4 -8.79 9.44 -65.78
C LYS A 4 -9.18 10.02 -64.43
N LEU A 5 -8.86 9.33 -63.35
CA LEU A 5 -8.91 9.88 -62.00
C LEU A 5 -7.96 11.08 -61.94
N SER A 6 -8.51 12.27 -61.68
CA SER A 6 -7.76 13.52 -61.59
C SER A 6 -6.73 13.45 -60.45
N SER A 7 -5.50 13.89 -60.73
CA SER A 7 -4.34 13.82 -59.83
C SER A 7 -4.58 14.45 -58.44
N SER A 8 -5.56 15.35 -58.32
CA SER A 8 -5.95 15.97 -57.04
C SER A 8 -6.81 15.06 -56.15
N ALA A 9 -7.54 14.10 -56.72
CA ALA A 9 -8.34 13.13 -55.98
C ALA A 9 -7.46 12.10 -55.25
N ILE A 10 -6.35 11.70 -55.88
CA ILE A 10 -5.36 10.76 -55.31
C ILE A 10 -4.62 11.41 -54.13
N PHE A 11 -4.27 12.70 -54.25
CA PHE A 11 -3.62 13.47 -53.18
C PHE A 11 -4.57 13.70 -51.98
N ARG A 12 -5.85 14.00 -52.24
CA ARG A 12 -6.88 14.15 -51.21
C ARG A 12 -7.19 12.84 -50.50
N PHE A 13 -7.20 11.73 -51.23
CA PHE A 13 -7.41 10.40 -50.66
C PHE A 13 -6.21 9.96 -49.81
N GLY A 14 -4.98 10.21 -50.26
CA GLY A 14 -3.76 9.96 -49.48
C GLY A 14 -3.71 10.77 -48.17
N PHE A 15 -4.15 12.02 -48.21
CA PHE A 15 -4.22 12.88 -47.02
C PHE A 15 -5.29 12.41 -46.01
N LEU A 16 -6.45 11.96 -46.49
CA LEU A 16 -7.51 11.39 -45.65
C LEU A 16 -7.11 10.06 -45.02
N VAL A 17 -6.43 9.18 -45.77
CA VAL A 17 -5.90 7.91 -45.24
C VAL A 17 -4.82 8.18 -44.19
N ALA A 18 -3.89 9.12 -44.43
CA ALA A 18 -2.86 9.48 -43.45
C ALA A 18 -3.45 10.09 -42.17
N PHE A 19 -4.51 10.89 -42.27
CA PHE A 19 -5.21 11.46 -41.11
C PHE A 19 -5.96 10.39 -40.30
N PHE A 20 -6.61 9.42 -40.97
CA PHE A 20 -7.29 8.29 -40.31
C PHE A 20 -6.29 7.31 -39.65
N LEU A 21 -5.13 7.08 -40.29
CA LEU A 21 -4.07 6.23 -39.73
C LEU A 21 -3.37 6.89 -38.53
N GLY A 22 -3.14 8.22 -38.60
CA GLY A 22 -2.57 8.99 -37.49
C GLY A 22 -3.50 9.07 -36.27
N SER A 23 -4.81 9.20 -36.49
CA SER A 23 -5.80 9.22 -35.40
C SER A 23 -6.00 7.84 -34.75
N PHE A 24 -5.85 6.74 -35.51
CA PHE A 24 -5.87 5.38 -34.94
C PHE A 24 -4.64 5.10 -34.06
N ALA A 25 -3.46 5.63 -34.41
CA ALA A 25 -2.24 5.47 -33.62
C ALA A 25 -2.28 6.21 -32.27
N LEU A 26 -3.00 7.35 -32.18
CA LEU A 26 -3.16 8.07 -30.91
C LEU A 26 -4.07 7.33 -29.91
N VAL A 27 -5.05 6.54 -30.36
CA VAL A 27 -5.97 5.81 -29.48
C VAL A 27 -5.28 4.66 -28.72
N LEU A 28 -4.23 4.06 -29.28
CA LEU A 28 -3.49 2.99 -28.61
C LEU A 28 -2.62 3.48 -27.44
N SER A 29 -2.25 4.77 -27.40
CA SER A 29 -1.36 5.31 -26.36
C SER A 29 -2.09 5.66 -25.04
N ALA A 30 -3.42 5.49 -24.97
CA ALA A 30 -4.22 5.83 -23.78
C ALA A 30 -4.31 4.70 -22.72
N ARG A 31 -3.57 3.59 -22.87
CA ARG A 31 -3.62 2.42 -21.97
C ARG A 31 -2.26 2.09 -21.33
N ALA A 32 -1.66 3.00 -20.55
CA ALA A 32 -0.38 2.65 -19.88
C ALA A 32 0.00 3.39 -18.59
N GLN A 33 -0.78 4.33 -18.04
CA GLN A 33 -0.47 4.91 -16.72
C GLN A 33 -1.14 4.11 -15.60
N ILE A 34 -0.70 2.87 -15.40
CA ILE A 34 -0.94 2.18 -14.12
C ILE A 34 0.01 2.81 -13.12
N GLY A 35 -0.50 3.76 -12.33
CA GLY A 35 0.26 4.33 -11.23
C GLY A 35 0.51 3.26 -10.18
N ASN A 36 1.77 2.95 -9.90
CA ASN A 36 2.12 2.02 -8.84
C ASN A 36 1.82 2.61 -7.45
N ALA A 37 1.56 1.74 -6.50
CA ALA A 37 1.43 2.03 -5.08
C ALA A 37 2.63 1.46 -4.32
N THR A 38 2.81 1.92 -3.09
CA THR A 38 3.78 1.36 -2.13
C THR A 38 3.00 1.00 -0.86
N LEU A 39 3.30 -0.14 -0.26
CA LEU A 39 2.78 -0.53 1.05
C LEU A 39 3.96 -0.65 2.01
N GLY A 40 3.91 0.04 3.13
CA GLY A 40 4.89 -0.11 4.21
C GLY A 40 4.23 -0.42 5.53
N GLY A 41 5.03 -0.70 6.55
CA GLY A 41 4.53 -0.89 7.90
C GLY A 41 5.61 -1.42 8.82
N THR A 42 5.17 -1.73 10.03
CA THR A 42 6.00 -2.23 11.12
C THR A 42 5.39 -3.49 11.70
N VAL A 43 6.24 -4.47 12.01
CA VAL A 43 5.87 -5.70 12.69
C VAL A 43 6.33 -5.60 14.14
N MET A 44 5.39 -5.72 15.07
CA MET A 44 5.61 -5.61 16.51
C MET A 44 5.08 -6.85 17.24
N ASP A 45 5.57 -7.09 18.45
CA ASP A 45 5.03 -8.10 19.37
C ASP A 45 4.01 -7.48 20.37
N PRO A 46 3.36 -8.27 21.25
CA PRO A 46 2.39 -7.74 22.21
C PRO A 46 3.01 -6.85 23.30
N SER A 47 4.33 -6.90 23.49
CA SER A 47 5.08 -6.02 24.41
C SER A 47 5.45 -4.68 23.78
N GLY A 48 5.23 -4.53 22.47
CA GLY A 48 5.61 -3.36 21.69
C GLY A 48 7.03 -3.43 21.12
N ALA A 49 7.72 -4.57 21.21
CA ALA A 49 9.04 -4.75 20.63
C ALA A 49 8.95 -5.01 19.13
N ALA A 50 9.93 -4.49 18.37
CA ALA A 50 10.04 -4.75 16.94
C ALA A 50 10.40 -6.21 16.64
N VAL A 51 9.77 -6.79 15.61
CA VAL A 51 10.03 -8.16 15.18
C VAL A 51 10.82 -8.16 13.88
N ALA A 52 12.11 -8.48 13.97
CA ALA A 52 13.00 -8.63 12.83
C ALA A 52 12.86 -10.00 12.16
N ASP A 53 13.24 -10.06 10.87
CA ASP A 53 13.23 -11.28 10.05
C ASP A 53 11.87 -12.02 10.06
N ALA A 54 10.76 -11.28 10.08
CA ALA A 54 9.44 -11.82 9.81
C ALA A 54 9.25 -11.92 8.29
N GLU A 55 8.73 -13.05 7.80
CA GLU A 55 8.36 -13.21 6.38
C GLU A 55 6.98 -12.61 6.17
N LEU A 56 6.90 -11.64 5.25
CA LEU A 56 5.65 -11.01 4.84
C LEU A 56 5.30 -11.42 3.42
N THR A 57 4.05 -11.85 3.23
CA THR A 57 3.49 -12.19 1.91
C THR A 57 2.24 -11.36 1.67
N LEU A 58 2.29 -10.50 0.65
CA LEU A 58 1.16 -9.70 0.20
C LEU A 58 0.48 -10.42 -0.97
N VAL A 59 -0.80 -10.77 -0.82
CA VAL A 59 -1.57 -11.56 -1.78
C VAL A 59 -2.66 -10.68 -2.41
N SER A 60 -2.68 -10.57 -3.73
CA SER A 60 -3.74 -9.87 -4.46
C SER A 60 -5.03 -10.68 -4.44
N GLN A 61 -6.13 -10.11 -3.96
CA GLN A 61 -7.43 -10.80 -4.00
C GLN A 61 -7.98 -10.95 -5.42
N ALA A 62 -7.57 -10.06 -6.34
CA ALA A 62 -8.06 -10.06 -7.72
C ALA A 62 -7.31 -11.02 -8.65
N THR A 63 -6.01 -11.22 -8.41
CA THR A 63 -5.13 -11.98 -9.34
C THR A 63 -4.43 -13.16 -8.68
N SER A 64 -4.54 -13.31 -7.35
CA SER A 64 -3.77 -14.26 -6.56
C SER A 64 -2.25 -14.10 -6.70
N PHE A 65 -1.78 -12.96 -7.21
CA PHE A 65 -0.36 -12.62 -7.26
C PHE A 65 0.18 -12.43 -5.84
N GLU A 66 1.35 -12.99 -5.58
CA GLU A 66 2.04 -12.88 -4.29
C GLU A 66 3.32 -12.05 -4.42
N ALA A 67 3.48 -11.08 -3.53
CA ALA A 67 4.74 -10.39 -3.31
C ALA A 67 5.29 -10.76 -1.93
N LYS A 68 6.61 -10.98 -1.83
CA LYS A 68 7.26 -11.32 -0.57
C LYS A 68 8.21 -10.21 -0.12
N ALA A 69 8.29 -9.99 1.19
CA ALA A 69 9.23 -9.09 1.84
C ALA A 69 9.63 -9.66 3.20
N THR A 70 10.68 -9.10 3.78
CA THR A 70 11.16 -9.46 5.12
C THR A 70 11.30 -8.19 5.95
N SER A 71 10.91 -8.24 7.24
CA SER A 71 11.10 -7.11 8.14
C SER A 71 12.57 -6.94 8.54
N ASN A 72 13.01 -5.69 8.67
CA ASN A 72 14.38 -5.35 9.11
C ASN A 72 14.53 -5.41 10.64
N GLU A 73 15.70 -5.05 11.16
CA GLU A 73 16.00 -5.01 12.61
C GLU A 73 15.05 -4.11 13.43
N ARG A 74 14.43 -3.11 12.79
CA ARG A 74 13.43 -2.22 13.40
C ARG A 74 12.00 -2.72 13.20
N GLY A 75 11.82 -3.91 12.64
CA GLY A 75 10.51 -4.48 12.32
C GLY A 75 9.84 -3.83 11.10
N GLU A 76 10.50 -2.91 10.41
CA GLU A 76 9.94 -2.21 9.26
C GLU A 76 10.01 -3.06 8.00
N TYR A 77 9.02 -2.93 7.13
CA TYR A 77 8.98 -3.59 5.82
C TYR A 77 8.41 -2.66 4.74
N THR A 78 8.66 -2.97 3.48
CA THR A 78 8.11 -2.22 2.36
C THR A 78 7.93 -3.09 1.11
N PHE A 79 6.73 -3.05 0.54
CA PHE A 79 6.41 -3.53 -0.80
C PHE A 79 6.38 -2.35 -1.77
N ARG A 80 7.30 -2.32 -2.73
CA ARG A 80 7.36 -1.30 -3.77
C ARG A 80 6.72 -1.80 -5.06
N ASN A 81 6.27 -0.87 -5.89
CA ASN A 81 5.76 -1.18 -7.23
C ASN A 81 4.53 -2.12 -7.21
N VAL A 82 3.64 -1.93 -6.24
CA VAL A 82 2.43 -2.75 -6.09
C VAL A 82 1.31 -2.17 -6.93
N THR A 83 0.65 -3.01 -7.72
CA THR A 83 -0.52 -2.58 -8.51
C THR A 83 -1.65 -2.16 -7.56
N PRO A 84 -2.33 -1.04 -7.77
CA PRO A 84 -3.50 -0.66 -6.98
C PRO A 84 -4.58 -1.76 -7.00
N GLY A 85 -5.20 -2.01 -5.84
CA GLY A 85 -6.16 -3.08 -5.66
C GLY A 85 -6.31 -3.49 -4.19
N THR A 86 -7.09 -4.55 -3.95
CA THR A 86 -7.28 -5.12 -2.61
C THR A 86 -6.34 -6.29 -2.38
N TYR A 87 -5.67 -6.28 -1.23
CA TYR A 87 -4.66 -7.26 -0.84
C TYR A 87 -4.90 -7.82 0.56
N ASP A 88 -4.44 -9.04 0.76
CA ASP A 88 -4.30 -9.65 2.07
C ASP A 88 -2.81 -9.72 2.42
N LEU A 89 -2.44 -9.27 3.62
CA LEU A 89 -1.08 -9.34 4.14
C LEU A 89 -0.98 -10.49 5.12
N LYS A 90 -0.11 -11.46 4.82
CA LYS A 90 0.26 -12.54 5.73
C LYS A 90 1.64 -12.26 6.31
N VAL A 91 1.79 -12.43 7.63
CA VAL A 91 3.06 -12.28 8.34
C VAL A 91 3.34 -13.56 9.12
N VAL A 92 4.55 -14.10 8.94
CA VAL A 92 5.01 -15.36 9.53
C VAL A 92 6.35 -15.13 10.21
N LYS A 93 6.46 -15.55 11.47
CA LYS A 93 7.72 -15.57 12.21
C LYS A 93 7.75 -16.78 13.13
N ALA A 94 8.89 -17.49 13.17
CA ALA A 94 9.08 -18.58 14.11
C ALA A 94 8.93 -18.09 15.57
N GLY A 95 8.17 -18.84 16.38
CA GLY A 95 7.83 -18.44 17.76
C GLY A 95 6.61 -17.54 17.89
N PHE A 96 5.99 -17.15 16.76
CA PHE A 96 4.76 -16.38 16.72
C PHE A 96 3.66 -17.13 15.95
N GLN A 97 2.42 -16.76 16.26
CA GLN A 97 1.24 -17.14 15.50
C GLN A 97 1.26 -16.49 14.10
N ASN A 98 0.64 -17.17 13.13
CA ASN A 98 0.47 -16.57 11.81
C ASN A 98 -0.49 -15.37 11.93
N TYR A 99 -0.13 -14.26 11.32
CA TYR A 99 -0.99 -13.09 11.26
C TYR A 99 -1.45 -12.88 9.83
N VAL A 100 -2.74 -12.64 9.64
CA VAL A 100 -3.34 -12.35 8.34
C VAL A 100 -4.23 -11.13 8.47
N GLN A 101 -3.87 -10.05 7.80
CA GLN A 101 -4.75 -8.88 7.66
C GLN A 101 -5.38 -8.91 6.28
N LYS A 102 -6.72 -8.86 6.23
CA LYS A 102 -7.47 -8.93 4.98
C LYS A 102 -8.03 -7.57 4.58
N GLY A 103 -8.21 -7.38 3.28
CA GLY A 103 -8.95 -6.22 2.75
C GLY A 103 -8.16 -4.91 2.73
N ILE A 104 -6.82 -4.97 2.64
CA ILE A 104 -5.97 -3.79 2.53
C ILE A 104 -6.18 -3.18 1.13
N VAL A 105 -6.74 -1.97 1.08
CA VAL A 105 -7.02 -1.27 -0.18
C VAL A 105 -5.85 -0.34 -0.53
N LEU A 106 -5.14 -0.65 -1.62
CA LEU A 106 -4.08 0.19 -2.17
C LEU A 106 -4.61 1.01 -3.34
N THR A 107 -4.39 2.32 -3.28
CA THR A 107 -4.83 3.27 -4.32
C THR A 107 -3.63 3.88 -5.06
N ILE A 108 -3.86 4.32 -6.30
CA ILE A 108 -2.83 4.93 -7.16
C ILE A 108 -2.07 6.06 -6.46
N LYS A 109 -0.75 6.10 -6.61
CA LYS A 109 0.14 7.16 -6.10
C LYS A 109 0.04 7.41 -4.58
N ARG A 110 -0.48 6.47 -3.80
CA ARG A 110 -0.49 6.55 -2.34
C ARG A 110 0.40 5.48 -1.72
N SER A 111 1.06 5.85 -0.63
CA SER A 111 1.70 4.91 0.28
C SER A 111 0.67 4.42 1.29
N GLY A 112 0.29 3.16 1.20
CA GLY A 112 -0.49 2.49 2.25
C GLY A 112 0.40 2.15 3.43
N ARG A 113 -0.17 2.13 4.63
CA ARG A 113 0.50 1.62 5.85
C ARG A 113 -0.33 0.49 6.47
N ALA A 114 0.31 -0.63 6.80
CA ALA A 114 -0.31 -1.73 7.52
C ALA A 114 0.64 -2.23 8.63
N ASP A 115 0.40 -1.81 9.85
CA ASP A 115 1.17 -2.28 11.00
C ASP A 115 0.59 -3.60 11.52
N ALA A 116 1.46 -4.55 11.87
CA ALA A 116 1.08 -5.89 12.29
C ALA A 116 1.58 -6.18 13.69
N THR A 117 0.67 -6.52 14.61
CA THR A 117 1.03 -7.00 15.95
C THR A 117 0.91 -8.52 15.99
N LEU A 118 2.04 -9.21 16.08
CA LEU A 118 2.09 -10.66 16.21
C LEU A 118 1.74 -11.09 17.63
N LYS A 119 1.10 -12.25 17.76
CA LYS A 119 0.89 -12.90 19.06
C LYS A 119 1.92 -14.00 19.25
N VAL A 120 2.48 -14.09 20.45
CA VAL A 120 3.39 -15.18 20.82
C VAL A 120 2.60 -16.49 20.83
N GLY A 121 3.14 -17.52 20.21
CA GLY A 121 2.47 -18.81 20.09
C GLY A 121 3.05 -19.68 18.97
N THR A 122 2.52 -20.88 18.82
CA THR A 122 2.92 -21.77 17.71
C THR A 122 2.23 -21.34 16.41
N THR A 123 2.91 -21.57 15.28
CA THR A 123 2.50 -21.17 13.92
C THR A 123 1.12 -21.68 13.48
N SER A 124 0.50 -22.60 14.23
CA SER A 124 -0.79 -23.19 13.89
C SER A 124 -1.99 -22.28 14.14
N GLU A 125 -1.87 -21.25 14.99
CA GLU A 125 -2.96 -20.31 15.24
C GLU A 125 -2.83 -19.12 14.29
N THR A 126 -3.94 -18.74 13.65
CA THR A 126 -4.00 -17.63 12.70
C THR A 126 -4.89 -16.52 13.24
N VAL A 127 -4.31 -15.34 13.45
CA VAL A 127 -5.08 -14.13 13.79
C VAL A 127 -5.50 -13.47 12.48
N THR A 128 -6.81 -13.38 12.23
CA THR A 128 -7.35 -12.64 11.10
C THR A 128 -7.83 -11.26 11.55
N VAL A 129 -7.29 -10.20 10.98
CA VAL A 129 -7.78 -8.83 11.15
C VAL A 129 -8.52 -8.43 9.89
N GLU A 130 -9.82 -8.17 10.00
CA GLU A 130 -10.61 -7.61 8.91
C GLU A 130 -10.35 -6.10 8.87
N GLY A 131 -9.78 -5.62 7.76
CA GLY A 131 -9.38 -4.23 7.62
C GLY A 131 -10.56 -3.27 7.65
N GLU A 132 -10.78 -2.63 8.79
CA GLU A 132 -11.60 -1.43 8.89
C GLU A 132 -10.77 -0.24 8.37
N ASN A 133 -10.83 -0.03 7.05
CA ASN A 133 -10.35 1.11 6.25
C ASN A 133 -9.46 2.15 6.97
N THR A 134 -8.27 1.76 7.45
CA THR A 134 -7.35 2.71 8.09
C THR A 134 -6.54 3.40 7.00
N LEU A 135 -7.14 4.40 6.37
CA LEU A 135 -6.49 5.34 5.46
C LEU A 135 -5.51 6.23 6.24
N ILE A 136 -4.43 5.66 6.76
CA ILE A 136 -3.39 6.48 7.40
C ILE A 136 -2.53 7.08 6.30
N ASN A 137 -2.91 8.30 5.91
CA ASN A 137 -2.23 9.16 4.97
C ASN A 137 -1.11 9.89 5.72
N TYR A 138 0.10 9.33 5.77
CA TYR A 138 1.29 10.09 6.20
C TYR A 138 1.90 10.76 4.98
N ASP A 139 1.38 11.94 4.64
CA ASP A 139 2.06 12.87 3.75
C ASP A 139 2.81 13.90 4.59
N ASN A 140 4.13 13.93 4.40
CA ASN A 140 5.09 14.97 4.78
C ASN A 140 5.44 15.15 6.26
N GLY A 141 6.72 14.89 6.55
CA GLY A 141 7.42 15.38 7.72
C GLY A 141 7.43 16.90 7.76
N THR A 142 6.38 17.48 8.32
CA THR A 142 6.43 18.82 8.89
C THR A 142 6.67 18.63 10.38
N VAL A 143 7.95 18.63 10.76
CA VAL A 143 8.34 18.84 12.15
C VAL A 143 7.88 20.25 12.51
N GLN A 144 6.71 20.37 13.11
CA GLN A 144 6.33 21.54 13.88
C GLN A 144 6.03 21.05 15.29
N GLY A 145 6.95 21.35 16.19
CA GLY A 145 6.94 20.88 17.57
C GLY A 145 5.61 21.15 18.26
N GLY A 146 4.87 20.07 18.50
CA GLY A 146 3.90 20.00 19.57
C GLY A 146 4.65 19.58 20.82
N ILE A 147 4.88 20.54 21.71
CA ILE A 147 5.39 20.31 23.06
C ILE A 147 4.37 19.42 23.78
N ASP A 148 4.77 18.26 24.26
CA ASP A 148 3.99 17.47 25.21
C ASP A 148 3.83 18.29 26.50
N PRO A 149 2.60 18.59 26.97
CA PRO A 149 2.45 18.94 28.36
C PRO A 149 2.51 17.63 29.16
N GLU A 150 3.72 17.25 29.54
CA GLU A 150 3.94 16.57 30.82
C GLU A 150 3.27 17.41 31.90
N THR A 151 2.11 16.97 32.36
CA THR A 151 1.74 17.24 33.74
C THR A 151 1.46 15.92 34.41
N VAL A 152 2.55 15.36 34.91
CA VAL A 152 2.60 14.50 36.08
C VAL A 152 1.64 15.08 37.11
N LYS A 153 0.48 14.44 37.31
CA LYS A 153 -0.37 14.77 38.45
C LYS A 153 0.12 13.94 39.62
N ASP A 154 1.14 14.46 40.28
CA ASP A 154 1.65 13.94 41.54
C ASP A 154 0.50 13.82 42.55
N LEU A 155 0.34 12.62 43.08
CA LEU A 155 -0.39 12.35 44.31
C LEU A 155 0.59 12.58 45.48
N PRO A 156 0.43 13.61 46.32
CA PRO A 156 0.96 13.57 47.66
C PRO A 156 -0.15 13.11 48.62
N LEU A 157 0.01 11.88 49.12
CA LEU A 157 -0.61 11.46 50.38
C LEU A 157 0.07 12.23 51.52
N ILE A 158 -0.66 13.12 52.19
CA ILE A 158 -0.35 13.51 53.57
C ILE A 158 -1.66 13.70 54.37
N VAL A 159 -1.81 12.80 55.34
CA VAL A 159 -2.67 12.86 56.52
C VAL A 159 -2.43 14.16 57.29
N SER A 160 -3.49 14.84 57.74
CA SER A 160 -3.52 15.47 59.08
C SER A 160 -4.91 15.99 59.46
N GLY A 161 -5.48 15.38 60.51
CA GLY A 161 -5.98 16.07 61.69
C GLY A 161 -7.11 17.10 61.58
N LYS A 162 -8.24 16.72 62.19
CA LYS A 162 -9.31 17.56 62.80
C LYS A 162 -8.76 18.80 63.56
N PRO A 163 -9.60 19.81 63.80
CA PRO A 163 -10.44 19.81 65.01
C PRO A 163 -11.94 20.01 64.74
#